data_AF-A0A1F4A0L1-F1
#
_entry.id   AF-A0A1F4A0L1-F1
#
_cell.length_a   1.000
_cell.length_b   1.000
_cell.length_c   1.000
_cell.angle_alpha   90.00
_cell.angle_beta   90.00
_cell.angle_gamma   90.00
#
_symmetry.space_group_name_H-M   'P 1'
#
loop_
_entity.id
_entity.type
_entity.pdbx_description
1 polymer ?
#
loop_
_entity_poly.entity_id
_entity_poly.type
_entity_poly.pdbx_seq_one_letter_code
_entity_poly.pdbx_strand_id
1 'polypeptide(L)'
;MSESSLEGYEVATWYGVLLPAGTPTPIAGRIHADVTRAIRLPELPERFMGEGESVVANTPDEFRAFISRELVKWARVAKESGANVD
;
A
#
# COMPACT_ATOMS: atom_id res chain seq x y z
N MET A 1 11.66 10.17 -22.81
CA MET A 1 11.56 8.86 -22.15
C MET A 1 10.09 8.50 -22.16
N SER A 2 9.66 7.71 -23.14
CA SER A 2 8.29 7.21 -23.19
C SER A 2 8.25 5.94 -22.35
N GLU A 3 8.05 6.10 -21.05
CA GLU A 3 7.73 4.98 -20.16
C GLU A 3 6.36 4.45 -20.55
N SER A 4 6.37 3.58 -21.56
CA SER A 4 5.50 2.44 -21.76
C SER A 4 4.18 2.51 -21.00
N SER A 5 3.20 3.23 -21.56
CA SER A 5 1.80 3.02 -21.26
C SER A 5 1.36 1.69 -21.90
N LEU A 6 1.88 0.58 -21.38
CA LEU A 6 1.33 -0.74 -21.65
C LEU A 6 0.05 -0.81 -20.82
N GLU A 7 -1.08 -0.91 -21.51
CA GLU A 7 -2.40 -0.92 -20.89
C GLU A 7 -2.49 -2.08 -19.88
N GLY A 8 -2.77 -1.76 -18.61
CA GLY A 8 -2.78 -2.72 -17.50
C GLY A 8 -1.43 -3.03 -16.84
N TYR A 9 -0.34 -2.39 -17.27
CA TYR A 9 0.98 -2.50 -16.63
C TYR A 9 1.16 -1.43 -15.55
N GLU A 10 0.93 -1.81 -14.30
CA GLU A 10 1.16 -0.95 -13.12
C GLU A 10 1.92 -1.73 -12.04
N VAL A 11 3.17 -1.31 -11.82
CA VAL A 11 4.03 -1.82 -10.74
C VAL A 11 4.51 -0.63 -9.94
N ALA A 12 3.95 -0.48 -8.75
CA ALA A 12 4.37 0.52 -7.77
C ALA A 12 4.71 -0.18 -6.46
N THR A 13 5.82 0.22 -5.86
CA THR A 13 6.14 -0.15 -4.47
C THR A 13 5.19 0.61 -3.56
N TRP A 14 4.63 -0.08 -2.58
CA TRP A 14 3.73 0.51 -1.59
C TRP A 14 4.13 0.09 -0.19
N TYR A 15 3.79 0.95 0.77
CA TYR A 15 4.01 0.73 2.19
C TYR A 15 2.70 0.87 2.94
N GLY A 16 2.57 0.18 4.07
CA GLY A 16 1.41 0.30 4.93
C GLY A 16 1.60 -0.35 6.29
N VAL A 17 0.61 -0.14 7.17
CA VAL A 17 0.62 -0.63 8.54
C VAL A 17 -0.37 -1.77 8.68
N LEU A 18 0.09 -2.90 9.21
CA LEU A 18 -0.73 -4.07 9.54
C LEU A 18 -0.79 -4.24 11.05
N LEU A 19 -1.94 -4.70 11.55
CA LEU A 19 -2.16 -5.01 12.95
C LEU A 19 -2.32 -6.53 13.13
N PRO A 20 -2.00 -7.09 14.31
CA PRO A 20 -2.24 -8.50 14.59
C PRO A 20 -3.70 -8.90 14.33
N ALA A 21 -3.89 -10.11 13.81
CA ALA A 21 -5.21 -10.69 13.63
C ALA A 21 -5.98 -10.70 14.96
N GLY A 22 -7.26 -10.29 14.92
CA GLY A 22 -8.11 -10.21 16.11
C GLY A 22 -7.93 -8.93 16.95
N THR A 23 -7.14 -7.95 16.49
CA THR A 23 -7.08 -6.63 17.16
C THR A 23 -8.50 -6.05 17.30
N PRO A 24 -8.93 -5.65 18.52
CA PRO A 24 -10.26 -5.09 18.73
C PRO A 24 -10.54 -3.85 17.87
N THR A 25 -11.74 -3.77 17.30
CA THR A 25 -12.15 -2.65 16.42
C THR A 25 -11.90 -1.26 17.00
N PRO A 26 -12.17 -0.98 18.29
CA PRO A 26 -11.90 0.35 18.86
C PRO A 26 -10.40 0.71 18.86
N ILE A 27 -9.53 -0.28 19.06
CA ILE A 27 -8.07 -0.09 19.05
C ILE A 27 -7.59 0.14 17.62
N ALA A 28 -8.06 -0.68 16.67
CA ALA A 28 -7.73 -0.53 15.26
C ALA A 28 -8.16 0.85 14.72
N GLY A 29 -9.37 1.31 15.08
CA GLY A 29 -9.87 2.62 14.70
C GLY A 29 -9.04 3.77 15.25
N ARG A 30 -8.61 3.68 16.52
CA ARG A 30 -7.74 4.69 17.12
C ARG A 30 -6.37 4.75 16.44
N ILE A 31 -5.75 3.60 16.18
CA ILE A 31 -4.46 3.53 15.50
C ILE A 31 -4.57 4.09 14.08
N HIS A 32 -5.62 3.72 13.33
CA HIS A 32 -5.88 4.26 12.00
C HIS A 32 -6.00 5.80 12.01
N ALA A 33 -6.73 6.35 12.98
CA ALA A 33 -6.87 7.79 13.14
C ALA A 33 -5.52 8.47 13.44
N ASP A 34 -4.70 7.90 14.32
CA ASP A 34 -3.39 8.43 14.66
C ASP A 34 -2.40 8.38 13.48
N VAL A 35 -2.38 7.27 12.73
CA VAL A 35 -1.54 7.13 11.53
C VAL A 35 -2.00 8.11 10.43
N THR A 36 -3.30 8.23 10.21
CA THR A 36 -3.88 9.17 9.23
C THR A 36 -3.53 10.62 9.58
N ARG A 37 -3.58 10.97 10.87
CA ARG A 37 -3.19 12.30 11.34
C ARG A 37 -1.69 12.54 11.13
N ALA A 38 -0.85 11.55 11.46
CA ALA A 38 0.59 11.66 11.30
C ALA A 38 0.98 11.87 9.83
N ILE A 39 0.48 11.05 8.90
CA ILE A 39 0.88 11.13 7.49
C ILE A 39 0.39 12.41 6.78
N ARG A 40 -0.55 13.14 7.38
CA ARG A 40 -1.04 14.44 6.93
C ARG A 40 -0.32 15.62 7.57
N LEU A 41 0.64 15.39 8.46
CA LEU A 41 1.49 16.45 8.99
C LEU A 41 2.33 17.03 7.84
N PRO A 42 2.44 18.37 7.71
CA PRO A 42 2.98 19.03 6.52
C PRO A 42 4.40 18.57 6.14
N GLU A 43 5.22 18.22 7.13
CA GLU A 43 6.57 17.73 6.92
C GLU A 43 6.67 16.38 6.20
N LEU A 44 5.60 15.56 6.19
CA LEU A 44 5.64 14.24 5.59
C LEU A 44 5.28 14.24 4.10
N PRO A 45 4.15 14.84 3.65
CA PRO A 45 3.85 14.95 2.22
C PRO A 45 4.96 15.63 1.44
N GLU A 46 5.58 16.71 1.95
CA GLU A 46 6.67 17.39 1.24
C GLU A 46 7.88 16.46 1.05
N ARG A 47 8.23 15.68 2.06
CA ARG A 47 9.33 14.71 1.98
C ARG A 47 9.00 13.55 1.04
N PHE A 48 7.84 12.93 1.20
CA PHE A 48 7.42 11.81 0.36
C PHE A 48 7.23 12.21 -1.11
N MET A 49 6.62 13.37 -1.38
CA MET A 49 6.50 13.89 -2.74
C MET A 49 7.86 14.24 -3.35
N GLY A 50 8.81 14.73 -2.54
CA GLY A 50 10.20 14.94 -2.97
C GLY A 50 10.92 13.64 -3.37
N GLU A 51 10.50 12.51 -2.81
CA GLU A 51 11.01 11.17 -3.11
C GLU A 51 10.21 10.45 -4.21
N GLY A 52 9.21 11.11 -4.81
CA GLY A 52 8.34 10.54 -5.85
C GLY A 52 7.23 9.62 -5.30
N GLU A 53 7.03 9.61 -3.98
CA GLU A 53 5.97 8.85 -3.33
C GLU A 53 4.66 9.66 -3.25
N SER A 54 3.55 8.92 -3.14
CA SER A 54 2.23 9.51 -2.92
C SER A 54 1.69 9.11 -1.55
N VAL A 55 1.19 10.09 -0.81
CA VAL A 55 0.57 9.85 0.49
C VAL A 55 -0.84 9.32 0.29
N VAL A 56 -1.09 8.10 0.74
CA VAL A 56 -2.41 7.46 0.74
C VAL A 56 -2.88 7.28 2.18
N ALA A 57 -4.05 7.84 2.50
CA ALA A 57 -4.69 7.73 3.81
C ALA A 57 -6.11 7.16 3.67
N ASN A 58 -6.19 5.98 3.05
CA ASN A 58 -7.44 5.27 2.85
C ASN A 58 -7.97 4.64 4.15
N THR A 59 -9.16 4.05 4.08
CA THR A 59 -9.77 3.32 5.19
C THR A 59 -9.14 1.93 5.35
N PRO A 60 -9.24 1.30 6.54
CA PRO A 60 -8.78 -0.07 6.73
C PRO A 60 -9.39 -1.09 5.75
N ASP A 61 -10.65 -0.91 5.38
CA ASP A 61 -11.34 -1.81 4.44
C ASP A 61 -10.87 -1.60 2.99
N GLU A 62 -10.63 -0.36 2.57
CA GLU A 62 -10.02 -0.07 1.27
C GLU A 62 -8.60 -0.65 1.18
N PHE A 63 -7.82 -0.57 2.25
CA PHE A 63 -6.46 -1.12 2.27
C PHE A 63 -6.48 -2.67 2.26
N ARG A 64 -7.41 -3.29 2.98
CA ARG A 64 -7.65 -4.75 2.89
C ARG A 64 -8.00 -5.17 1.45
N ALA A 65 -8.88 -4.42 0.80
CA ALA A 65 -9.26 -4.70 -0.58
C ALA A 65 -8.07 -4.53 -1.54
N PHE A 66 -7.23 -3.51 -1.33
CA PHE A 66 -6.01 -3.31 -2.10
C PHE A 66 -5.02 -4.46 -1.94
N ILE A 67 -4.69 -4.87 -0.71
CA ILE A 67 -3.80 -6.02 -0.46
C ILE A 67 -4.34 -7.29 -1.13
N SER A 68 -5.65 -7.52 -1.06
CA SER A 68 -6.28 -8.69 -1.70
C SER A 68 -6.07 -8.70 -3.22
N ARG A 69 -6.16 -7.55 -3.89
CA ARG A 69 -5.89 -7.42 -5.33
C ARG A 69 -4.41 -7.61 -5.64
N GLU A 70 -3.52 -7.00 -4.87
CA GLU A 70 -2.08 -7.11 -5.06
C GLU A 70 -1.61 -8.56 -4.87
N LEU A 71 -2.12 -9.28 -3.86
CA LEU A 71 -1.81 -10.70 -3.66
C LEU A 71 -2.19 -11.55 -4.87
N VAL A 72 -3.37 -11.33 -5.45
CA VAL A 72 -3.81 -12.04 -6.67
C VAL A 72 -2.90 -11.73 -7.86
N LYS A 73 -2.56 -10.44 -8.05
CA LYS A 73 -1.65 -9.99 -9.12
C LYS A 73 -0.28 -10.64 -8.98
N TRP A 74 0.34 -10.54 -7.82
CA TRP A 74 1.71 -10.99 -7.59
C TRP A 74 1.84 -12.51 -7.51
N ALA A 75 0.83 -13.23 -7.00
CA ALA A 75 0.81 -14.69 -7.08
C ALA A 75 0.82 -15.20 -8.53
N ARG A 76 0.07 -14.52 -9.42
CA ARG A 76 0.07 -14.84 -10.85
C ARG A 76 1.45 -14.56 -11.47
N VAL A 77 2.04 -13.39 -11.20
CA VAL A 77 3.37 -13.02 -11.72
C VAL A 77 4.46 -14.01 -11.27
N ALA A 78 4.48 -14.37 -9.99
CA ALA A 78 5.46 -15.34 -9.47
C ALA A 78 5.33 -16.70 -10.18
N LYS A 79 4.09 -17.18 -10.34
CA LYS A 79 3.82 -18.44 -11.05
C LYS A 79 4.24 -18.40 -12.52
N GLU A 80 3.91 -17.34 -13.24
CA GLU A 80 4.22 -17.20 -14.67
C GLU A 80 5.71 -16.98 -14.93
N SER A 81 6.41 -16.29 -14.03
CA SER A 81 7.85 -16.04 -14.16
C SER A 81 8.73 -17.22 -13.73
N GLY A 82 8.19 -18.16 -12.94
CA GLY A 82 8.97 -19.23 -12.31
C GLY A 82 9.86 -18.74 -11.18
N ALA A 83 9.63 -17.52 -10.67
CA ALA A 83 10.35 -16.98 -9.53
C ALA A 83 10.04 -17.80 -8.26
N ASN A 84 11.09 -18.15 -7.52
CA ASN A 84 11.00 -18.81 -6.23
C ASN A 84 11.84 -18.03 -5.21
N VAL A 85 11.47 -18.14 -3.94
CA VAL A 85 12.28 -17.66 -2.81
C VAL A 85 12.92 -18.90 -2.19
N ASP A 86 14.23 -18.88 -2.00
CA ASP A 86 15.01 -19.98 -1.41
C ASP A 86 14.61 -20.31 0.04
#